data_AF-A0A368N0P7-F1
#
_entry.id   AF-A0A368N0P7-F1
#
_cell.length_a   1.000
_cell.length_b   1.000
_cell.length_c   1.000
_cell.angle_alpha   90.00
_cell.angle_beta   90.00
_cell.angle_gamma   90.00
#
_symmetry.space_group_name_H-M   'P 1'
#
loop_
_entity.id
_entity.type
_entity.pdbx_description
1 polymer ?
#
loop_
_entity_poly.entity_id
_entity_poly.type
_entity_poly.pdbx_seq_one_letter_code
_entity_poly.pdbx_strand_id
1 'polypeptide(L)' 'MKFEGTLKGLIKRVEGLGFPLEEVKEIPYGHQLVCSKGLKLSWWPSKGTVLAQGKAGAKWELEWDWGDTEQF' A
#
# COMPACT_ATOMS: atom_id res chain seq x y z
N MET A 1 -6.69 0.37 6.28
CA MET A 1 -6.99 1.02 5.00
C MET A 1 -7.75 0.05 4.10
N LYS A 2 -8.68 0.54 3.28
CA LYS A 2 -9.35 -0.28 2.27
C LYS A 2 -8.90 0.14 0.86
N PHE A 3 -8.64 -0.85 0.01
CA PHE A 3 -8.37 -0.66 -1.41
C PHE A 3 -9.15 -1.70 -2.19
N GLU A 4 -10.07 -1.22 -3.02
CA GLU A 4 -10.84 -2.03 -3.95
C GLU A 4 -10.36 -1.67 -5.36
N GLY A 5 -9.73 -2.62 -6.03
CA GLY A 5 -9.04 -2.37 -7.28
C GLY A 5 -8.16 -3.53 -7.71
N THR A 6 -7.19 -3.25 -8.57
CA THR A 6 -6.22 -4.23 -9.06
C THR A 6 -4.85 -4.01 -8.44
N LEU A 7 -4.01 -5.05 -8.41
CA LEU A 7 -2.63 -4.95 -7.93
C LEU A 7 -1.86 -3.82 -8.64
N LYS A 8 -2.05 -3.68 -9.95
CA LYS A 8 -1.44 -2.59 -10.73
C LYS A 8 -1.88 -1.20 -10.27
N GLY A 9 -3.16 -1.05 -9.89
CA GLY A 9 -3.68 0.20 -9.33
C GLY A 9 -3.04 0.52 -7.98
N LEU A 10 -2.88 -0.50 -7.12
CA LEU A 10 -2.21 -0.34 -5.84
C LEU A 10 -0.74 0.06 -6.01
N ILE A 11 -0.01 -0.61 -6.91
CA ILE A 11 1.38 -0.27 -7.26
C ILE A 11 1.47 1.18 -7.71
N LYS A 12 0.69 1.56 -8.73
CA LYS A 12 0.72 2.91 -9.29
C LYS A 12 0.40 3.98 -8.25
N ARG A 13 -0.53 3.69 -7.34
CA ARG A 13 -0.88 4.60 -6.25
C ARG A 13 0.32 4.80 -5.33
N VAL A 14 0.91 3.71 -4.82
CA VAL A 14 2.04 3.73 -3.90
C VAL A 14 3.28 4.41 -4.52
N GLU A 15 3.55 4.15 -5.79
CA GLU A 15 4.60 4.85 -6.55
C GLU A 15 4.31 6.36 -6.68
N GLY A 16 3.04 6.73 -6.90
CA GLY A 16 2.59 8.13 -6.94
C GLY A 16 2.78 8.89 -5.63
N LEU A 17 2.84 8.16 -4.50
CA LEU A 17 3.10 8.72 -3.17
C LEU A 17 4.59 8.93 -2.88
N GLY A 18 5.46 8.67 -3.84
CA GLY A 18 6.91 8.76 -3.64
C GLY A 18 7.51 7.58 -2.88
N PHE A 19 6.78 6.46 -2.81
CA PHE A 19 7.29 5.17 -2.33
C PHE A 19 7.48 4.23 -3.53
N PRO A 20 8.62 4.31 -4.23
CA PRO A 20 8.87 3.43 -5.37
C PRO A 20 8.86 1.97 -4.93
N LEU A 21 8.24 1.13 -5.73
CA LEU A 21 8.16 -0.31 -5.50
C LEU A 21 9.53 -0.95 -5.72
N GLU A 22 10.03 -1.68 -4.74
CA GLU A 22 11.29 -2.44 -4.86
C GLU A 22 11.03 -3.90 -5.19
N GLU A 23 10.04 -4.52 -4.53
CA GLU A 23 9.75 -5.94 -4.70
C GLU A 23 8.27 -6.22 -4.46
N VAL A 24 7.70 -7.18 -5.19
CA VAL A 24 6.37 -7.71 -4.91
C VAL A 24 6.53 -9.16 -4.49
N LYS A 25 6.04 -9.49 -3.30
CA LYS A 25 5.94 -10.84 -2.78
C LYS A 25 4.50 -11.31 -2.83
N GLU A 26 4.30 -12.55 -3.20
CA GLU A 26 3.01 -13.21 -3.05
C GLU A 26 2.90 -13.76 -1.63
N ILE A 27 1.78 -13.48 -0.98
CA ILE A 27 1.46 -13.97 0.36
C ILE A 27 0.18 -14.79 0.29
N PRO A 28 -0.12 -15.66 1.27
CA PRO A 28 -1.36 -16.42 1.26
C PRO A 28 -2.57 -15.49 1.09
N TYR A 29 -3.30 -15.69 -0.01
CA TYR A 29 -4.52 -14.96 -0.35
C TYR A 29 -4.34 -13.45 -0.63
N GLY A 30 -3.13 -13.00 -0.97
CA GLY A 30 -2.88 -11.59 -1.25
C GLY A 30 -1.50 -11.29 -1.84
N HIS A 31 -1.14 -10.01 -1.84
CA HIS A 31 0.13 -9.52 -2.35
C HIS A 31 0.76 -8.59 -1.33
N GLN A 32 2.07 -8.71 -1.15
CA GLN A 32 2.85 -7.83 -0.30
C GLN A 32 3.84 -7.04 -1.15
N LEU A 33 3.68 -5.73 -1.17
CA LEU A 33 4.54 -4.79 -1.86
C LEU A 33 5.61 -4.30 -0.89
N VAL A 34 6.87 -4.50 -1.22
CA VAL A 34 8.02 -3.93 -0.51
C VAL A 34 8.45 -2.70 -1.27
N CYS A 35 8.34 -1.55 -0.63
CA CYS A 35 8.66 -0.25 -1.18
C CYS A 35 9.90 0.32 -0.50
N SER A 36 10.51 1.29 -1.16
CA SER A 36 11.71 1.95 -0.64
C SER A 36 11.46 2.62 0.72
N LYS A 37 12.54 2.92 1.44
CA LYS A 37 12.53 3.38 2.84
C LYS A 37 12.01 2.34 3.86
N GLY A 38 11.88 1.07 3.45
CA GLY A 38 11.50 -0.04 4.32
C GLY A 38 9.99 -0.10 4.60
N LEU A 39 9.17 0.44 3.70
CA LEU A 39 7.72 0.37 3.77
C LEU A 39 7.24 -0.94 3.12
N LYS A 40 6.31 -1.64 3.77
CA LYS A 40 5.72 -2.89 3.29
C LYS A 40 4.21 -2.74 3.30
N LEU A 41 3.56 -3.04 2.20
CA LEU A 41 2.11 -2.99 2.06
C LEU A 41 1.57 -4.38 1.74
N SER A 42 0.87 -4.97 2.68
CA SER A 42 0.16 -6.23 2.46
C SER A 42 -1.28 -5.94 2.07
N TRP A 43 -1.69 -6.41 0.89
CA TRP A 43 -3.02 -6.23 0.36
C TRP A 43 -3.70 -7.57 0.08
N TRP A 44 -4.90 -7.73 0.62
CA TRP A 44 -5.76 -8.91 0.40
C TRP A 44 -6.95 -8.51 -0.47
N PRO A 45 -6.94 -8.83 -1.79
CA PRO A 45 -7.98 -8.42 -2.71
C PRO A 45 -9.36 -8.96 -2.32
N SER A 46 -9.42 -10.19 -1.78
CA SER A 46 -10.69 -10.81 -1.33
C SER A 46 -11.39 -10.05 -0.20
N LYS A 47 -10.66 -9.23 0.56
CA LYS A 47 -11.20 -8.43 1.67
C LYS A 47 -11.09 -6.92 1.42
N GLY A 48 -10.51 -6.51 0.29
CA GLY A 48 -10.12 -5.14 0.02
C GLY A 48 -9.22 -4.52 1.10
N THR A 49 -8.53 -5.33 1.91
CA THR A 49 -7.81 -4.83 3.10
C THR A 49 -6.36 -4.55 2.75
N VAL A 50 -5.88 -3.33 3.05
CA VAL A 50 -4.47 -2.95 2.94
C VAL A 50 -3.90 -2.68 4.33
N LEU A 51 -2.77 -3.31 4.61
CA LEU A 51 -1.97 -3.15 5.81
C LEU A 51 -0.61 -2.59 5.44
N ALA A 52 -0.31 -1.37 5.91
CA ALA A 52 1.03 -0.81 5.83
C ALA A 52 1.84 -1.14 7.10
N GLN A 53 3.07 -1.61 6.91
CA GLN A 53 4.05 -1.92 7.94
C GLN A 53 5.38 -1.28 7.55
N GLY A 54 6.05 -0.58 8.47
CA GLY A 54 7.30 0.10 8.18
C GLY A 54 7.69 1.08 9.28
N LYS A 55 8.70 1.91 9.02
CA LYS A 55 9.04 3.02 9.93
C LYS A 55 7.80 3.92 10.14
N ALA A 56 7.60 4.36 11.39
CA ALA A 56 6.41 5.13 11.79
C ALA A 56 6.13 6.35 10.90
N GLY A 57 7.19 7.03 10.40
CA GLY A 57 7.05 8.14 9.45
C GLY A 57 6.40 7.73 8.12
N ALA A 58 6.94 6.71 7.45
CA ALA A 58 6.41 6.24 6.16
C ALA A 58 4.99 5.66 6.28
N LYS A 59 4.68 5.02 7.41
CA LYS A 59 3.33 4.54 7.72
C LYS A 59 2.36 5.72 7.88
N TRP A 60 2.75 6.75 8.64
CA TRP A 60 1.92 7.93 8.87
C TRP A 60 1.69 8.72 7.58
N GLU A 61 2.73 8.95 6.78
CA GLU A 61 2.64 9.63 5.48
C GLU A 61 1.66 8.90 4.54
N LEU A 62 1.77 7.57 4.47
CA LEU A 62 0.87 6.79 3.64
C LEU A 62 -0.55 6.77 4.19
N GLU A 63 -0.77 6.60 5.50
CA GLU A 63 -2.12 6.62 6.08
C GLU A 63 -2.79 8.00 5.95
N TRP A 64 -2.02 9.07 6.06
CA TRP A 64 -2.50 10.44 5.87
C TRP A 64 -2.98 10.66 4.43
N ASP A 65 -2.15 10.35 3.43
CA ASP A 65 -2.53 10.49 2.03
C ASP A 65 -3.65 9.51 1.61
N TRP A 66 -3.63 8.29 2.17
CA TRP A 66 -4.66 7.30 1.93
C TRP A 66 -6.05 7.72 2.46
N GLY A 67 -6.09 8.34 3.64
CA GLY A 67 -7.31 8.85 4.27
C GLY A 67 -7.85 10.13 3.63
N ASP A 68 -7.01 10.94 2.99
CA ASP A 68 -7.43 12.20 2.36
C ASP A 68 -8.25 12.00 1.07
N THR A 69 -8.19 10.81 0.45
CA THR A 69 -9.00 10.51 -0.75
C THR A 69 -10.50 10.24 -0.51
N GLU A 70 -11.03 10.42 0.71
CA GLU A 70 -12.48 10.39 0.99
C GLU A 70 -13.07 11.77 1.32
N GLN A 71 -12.47 12.87 0.86
CA GLN A 71 -13.02 14.23 1.04
C GLN A 71 -13.20 15.00 -0.28
N PHE A 72 -14.06 14.53 -1.19
CA PHE A 72 -14.73 15.39 -2.19
C PHE A 72 -16.12 14.88 -2.51
#